data_AF-A0A1J4KFQ6-F1
#
_entry.id   AF-A0A1J4KFQ6-F1
#
_cell.length_a   1.000
_cell.length_b   1.000
_cell.length_c   1.000
_cell.angle_alpha   90.00
_cell.angle_beta   90.00
_cell.angle_gamma   90.00
#
_symmetry.space_group_name_H-M   'P 1'
#
loop_
_entity.id
_entity.type
_entity.pdbx_description
1 polymer ?
#
loop_
_entity_poly.entity_id
_entity_poly.type
_entity_poly.pdbx_seq_one_letter_code
_entity_poly.pdbx_strand_id
1 'polypeptide(L)'
;MMQSILPPLGSRAYSTRRRDITSPRALNAAIYQSTMTRQSADRHGIAPTKTSQKFVDDVNDFIQQSLMTARNKNDEFKIYQQAFDLLIEKFDQQSPAMVIVKKGYDDLIEDLVKQSQKGQQHRLVVQRSMTSLNNALQVKQTAFEKKKKGFADLLDSLNHTIADLKIEIVELHETVRKETKTLRKKTASANKTQNVIHKICKKIQKRADTKKAYQDSIKDNVIKREQLEKLAVDTQRQLTEVLNSISNSNMNVAHTEISIREIEAQIEEYDMKIKQRNDLIVQKAEEKEILRNEAKVIGEDSQKVLEEMDELSRNLKIALSSRGVSGHTLTMVGDDPVKLVALAISKKNKFEGGIDPEMFPDLA
;
A
#
# COMPACT_ATOMS: atom_id res chain seq x y z
N MET A 1 -50.99 -30.97 -9.46
CA MET A 1 -51.80 -32.08 -9.98
C MET A 1 -51.11 -33.38 -9.59
N MET A 2 -51.63 -34.09 -8.58
CA MET A 2 -51.35 -35.52 -8.36
C MET A 2 -52.67 -36.16 -7.93
N GLN A 3 -53.12 -37.12 -8.73
CA GLN A 3 -54.32 -37.92 -8.54
C GLN A 3 -53.96 -39.24 -7.85
N SER A 4 -55.05 -39.93 -7.42
CA SER A 4 -55.15 -41.38 -7.20
C SER A 4 -54.80 -41.81 -5.74
N ILE A 5 -55.52 -42.65 -4.99
CA ILE A 5 -56.61 -43.61 -5.21
C ILE A 5 -57.37 -43.86 -3.87
N LEU A 6 -58.69 -44.10 -4.00
CA LEU A 6 -59.79 -44.64 -3.15
C LEU A 6 -59.47 -45.58 -1.93
N PRO A 7 -60.44 -45.93 -1.02
CA PRO A 7 -61.91 -45.96 -1.18
C PRO A 7 -62.80 -45.43 -0.02
N PRO A 8 -64.14 -45.25 -0.25
CA PRO A 8 -65.10 -44.87 0.78
C PRO A 8 -65.66 -46.09 1.55
N LEU A 9 -65.88 -45.90 2.85
CA LEU A 9 -66.49 -46.89 3.74
C LEU A 9 -68.01 -46.96 3.50
N GLY A 10 -68.47 -48.16 3.10
CA GLY A 10 -69.86 -48.46 2.80
C GLY A 10 -70.78 -48.45 4.03
N SER A 11 -72.01 -47.99 3.77
CA SER A 11 -73.19 -48.14 4.62
C SER A 11 -73.60 -49.62 4.74
N ARG A 12 -73.79 -50.11 5.97
CA ARG A 12 -74.46 -51.39 6.25
C ARG A 12 -75.76 -51.13 6.99
N ALA A 13 -76.86 -51.28 6.26
CA ALA A 13 -78.19 -51.52 6.79
C ALA A 13 -78.47 -53.03 6.72
N TYR A 14 -78.82 -53.64 7.84
CA TYR A 14 -79.48 -54.94 8.00
C TYR A 14 -80.08 -54.95 9.41
N SER A 15 -81.20 -55.55 9.74
CA SER A 15 -82.33 -56.15 9.03
C SER A 15 -83.27 -56.52 10.17
N THR A 16 -84.50 -56.06 10.13
CA THR A 16 -85.59 -56.50 11.01
C THR A 16 -85.91 -57.96 10.75
N ARG A 17 -85.89 -58.81 11.79
CA ARG A 17 -86.61 -60.10 11.75
C ARG A 17 -87.30 -60.37 13.07
N ARG A 18 -88.61 -60.14 13.03
CA ARG A 18 -89.63 -60.74 13.91
C ARG A 18 -89.45 -62.26 13.92
N ARG A 19 -89.57 -62.86 15.11
CA ARG A 19 -90.17 -64.18 15.26
C ARG A 19 -91.16 -64.11 16.42
N ASP A 20 -92.42 -64.19 16.02
CA ASP A 20 -93.54 -64.59 16.86
C ASP A 20 -93.25 -65.99 17.41
N ILE A 21 -93.34 -66.15 18.73
CA ILE A 21 -93.51 -67.45 19.37
C ILE A 21 -94.83 -67.38 20.12
N THR A 22 -95.79 -68.06 19.51
CA THR A 22 -97.12 -68.41 19.99
C THR A 22 -97.12 -68.92 21.44
N SER A 23 -97.97 -68.30 22.24
CA SER A 23 -98.26 -68.65 23.63
C SER A 23 -98.99 -70.01 23.75
N PRO A 24 -98.61 -70.93 24.66
CA PRO A 24 -99.30 -72.20 24.89
C PRO A 24 -100.60 -72.07 25.72
N ARG A 25 -101.18 -70.86 25.85
CA ARG A 25 -102.35 -70.62 26.72
C ARG A 25 -103.68 -71.18 26.21
N ALA A 26 -103.77 -71.63 24.95
CA ALA A 26 -105.03 -72.07 24.35
C ALA A 26 -105.38 -73.55 24.60
N LEU A 27 -104.41 -74.42 24.94
CA LEU A 27 -104.66 -75.86 25.03
C LEU A 27 -105.15 -76.32 26.42
N ASN A 28 -104.81 -75.59 27.49
CA ASN A 28 -105.20 -75.97 28.86
C ASN A 28 -106.62 -75.57 29.25
N ALA A 29 -107.25 -74.62 28.53
CA ALA A 29 -108.64 -74.22 28.78
C ALA A 29 -109.67 -75.25 28.29
N ALA A 30 -109.33 -76.04 27.26
CA ALA A 30 -110.23 -77.04 26.68
C ALA A 30 -110.32 -78.34 27.52
N ILE A 31 -109.28 -78.67 28.28
CA ILE A 31 -109.25 -79.89 29.12
C ILE A 31 -110.05 -79.69 30.42
N TYR A 32 -110.13 -78.47 30.95
CA TYR A 32 -110.92 -78.15 32.15
C TYR A 32 -112.44 -78.15 31.90
N GLN A 33 -112.90 -77.95 30.67
CA GLN A 33 -114.34 -77.99 30.34
C GLN A 33 -114.84 -79.40 29.99
N SER A 34 -113.95 -80.31 29.56
CA SER A 34 -114.33 -81.67 29.16
C SER A 34 -114.42 -82.67 30.32
N THR A 35 -113.86 -82.38 31.48
CA THR A 35 -113.97 -83.24 32.68
C THR A 35 -115.14 -82.87 33.59
N MET A 36 -115.76 -81.69 33.40
CA MET A 36 -116.89 -81.21 34.22
C MET A 36 -118.29 -81.56 33.65
N THR A 37 -118.38 -82.15 32.46
CA THR A 37 -119.66 -82.39 31.76
C THR A 37 -120.04 -83.87 31.59
N ARG A 38 -119.30 -84.82 32.17
CA ARG A 38 -119.64 -86.25 32.18
C ARG A 38 -119.45 -86.89 33.56
N GLN A 39 -120.23 -86.45 34.54
CA GLN A 39 -120.62 -87.25 35.73
C GLN A 39 -121.67 -86.56 36.63
N SER A 40 -122.34 -85.52 36.11
CA SER A 40 -123.46 -84.81 36.75
C SER A 40 -124.80 -85.32 36.20
N ALA A 41 -125.05 -86.61 36.37
CA ALA A 41 -126.37 -87.23 36.29
C ALA A 41 -126.37 -88.40 37.29
N ASP A 42 -127.37 -88.46 38.14
CA ASP A 42 -127.56 -89.45 39.22
C ASP A 42 -126.65 -89.35 40.45
N ARG A 43 -126.82 -88.28 41.25
CA ARG A 43 -127.04 -88.40 42.70
C ARG A 43 -127.97 -87.30 43.19
N HIS A 44 -129.24 -87.67 43.35
CA HIS A 44 -130.17 -86.94 44.22
C HIS A 44 -129.60 -86.82 45.64
N GLY A 45 -129.76 -85.64 46.23
CA GLY A 45 -130.00 -85.45 47.66
C GLY A 45 -128.87 -85.78 48.62
N ILE A 46 -127.91 -84.86 48.79
CA ILE A 46 -127.31 -84.61 50.11
C ILE A 46 -127.36 -83.10 50.31
N ALA A 47 -128.38 -82.64 51.04
CA ALA A 47 -128.38 -81.29 51.57
C ALA A 47 -127.11 -81.10 52.42
N PRO A 48 -126.35 -80.00 52.29
CA PRO A 48 -125.21 -79.74 53.14
C PRO A 48 -125.71 -79.76 54.59
N THR A 49 -125.18 -80.67 55.40
CA THR A 49 -125.40 -80.65 56.84
C THR A 49 -124.95 -79.28 57.35
N LYS A 50 -125.69 -78.65 58.29
CA LYS A 50 -125.44 -77.27 58.81
C LYS A 50 -123.96 -76.97 59.18
N THR A 51 -123.14 -77.99 59.36
CA THR A 51 -121.70 -77.94 59.64
C THR A 51 -120.81 -77.59 58.44
N SER A 52 -121.16 -77.94 57.19
CA SER A 52 -120.30 -77.65 56.01
C SER A 52 -120.45 -76.22 55.50
N GLN A 53 -121.63 -75.62 55.64
CA GLN A 53 -121.88 -74.23 55.24
C GLN A 53 -121.12 -73.25 56.14
N LYS A 54 -121.14 -73.49 57.47
CA LYS A 54 -120.38 -72.70 58.43
C LYS A 54 -118.88 -72.65 58.12
N PHE A 55 -118.29 -73.77 57.69
CA PHE A 55 -116.86 -73.82 57.38
C PHE A 55 -116.49 -72.99 56.15
N VAL A 56 -117.31 -73.03 55.10
CA VAL A 56 -117.10 -72.20 53.91
C VAL A 56 -117.18 -70.72 54.29
N ASP A 57 -118.14 -70.36 55.13
CA ASP A 57 -118.27 -69.00 55.66
C ASP A 57 -117.04 -68.61 56.52
N ASP A 58 -116.56 -69.50 57.40
CA ASP A 58 -115.37 -69.27 58.25
C ASP A 58 -114.08 -69.07 57.43
N VAL A 59 -113.86 -69.87 56.37
CA VAL A 59 -112.68 -69.71 55.50
C VAL A 59 -112.78 -68.41 54.69
N ASN A 60 -113.99 -68.06 54.24
CA ASN A 60 -114.20 -66.85 53.47
C ASN A 60 -114.05 -65.60 54.35
N ASP A 61 -114.53 -65.64 55.59
CA ASP A 61 -114.31 -64.60 56.61
C ASP A 61 -112.82 -64.47 56.96
N PHE A 62 -112.08 -65.58 57.09
CA PHE A 62 -110.62 -65.56 57.29
C PHE A 62 -109.89 -64.90 56.11
N ILE A 63 -110.24 -65.27 54.87
CA ILE A 63 -109.65 -64.67 53.66
C ILE A 63 -109.93 -63.17 53.65
N GLN A 64 -111.17 -62.75 53.88
CA GLN A 64 -111.55 -61.34 53.81
C GLN A 64 -110.89 -60.50 54.93
N GLN A 65 -110.87 -60.99 56.17
CA GLN A 65 -110.20 -60.29 57.27
C GLN A 65 -108.69 -60.21 57.07
N SER A 66 -108.08 -61.30 56.61
CA SER A 66 -106.63 -61.35 56.43
C SER A 66 -106.19 -60.47 55.25
N LEU A 67 -106.94 -60.44 54.14
CA LEU A 67 -106.67 -59.57 53.00
C LEU A 67 -106.74 -58.07 53.35
N MET A 68 -107.60 -57.66 54.29
CA MET A 68 -107.63 -56.27 54.79
C MET A 68 -106.31 -55.84 55.47
N THR A 69 -105.48 -56.80 55.91
CA THR A 69 -104.18 -56.55 56.55
C THR A 69 -102.97 -56.68 55.61
N ALA A 70 -103.17 -57.05 54.35
CA ALA A 70 -102.08 -57.23 53.38
C ALA A 70 -101.50 -55.87 52.91
N ARG A 71 -100.17 -55.72 52.91
CA ARG A 71 -99.50 -54.45 52.49
C ARG A 71 -98.90 -54.49 51.09
N ASN A 72 -98.68 -55.69 50.55
CA ASN A 72 -98.12 -55.89 49.23
C ASN A 72 -98.67 -57.20 48.63
N LYS A 73 -98.49 -57.39 47.33
CA LYS A 73 -99.02 -58.56 46.61
C LYS A 73 -98.47 -59.90 47.15
N ASN A 74 -97.27 -59.92 47.72
CA ASN A 74 -96.72 -61.14 48.32
C ASN A 74 -97.42 -61.52 49.64
N ASP A 75 -97.85 -60.53 50.41
CA ASP A 75 -98.63 -60.77 51.63
C ASP A 75 -100.02 -61.30 51.26
N GLU A 76 -100.67 -60.74 50.23
CA GLU A 76 -101.92 -61.28 49.68
C GLU A 76 -101.75 -62.76 49.26
N PHE A 77 -100.66 -63.10 48.57
CA PHE A 77 -100.37 -64.49 48.18
C PHE A 77 -100.19 -65.43 49.39
N LYS A 78 -99.51 -64.99 50.46
CA LYS A 78 -99.36 -65.78 51.68
C LYS A 78 -100.69 -66.01 52.41
N ILE A 79 -101.56 -65.01 52.40
CA ILE A 79 -102.90 -65.11 53.00
C ILE A 79 -103.74 -66.16 52.25
N TYR A 80 -103.71 -66.17 50.92
CA TYR A 80 -104.39 -67.21 50.14
C TYR A 80 -103.77 -68.60 50.36
N GLN A 81 -102.44 -68.69 50.51
CA GLN A 81 -101.76 -69.95 50.83
C GLN A 81 -102.21 -70.49 52.20
N GLN A 82 -102.28 -69.64 53.22
CA GLN A 82 -102.77 -69.99 54.56
C GLN A 82 -104.26 -70.38 54.56
N ALA A 83 -105.08 -69.70 53.75
CA ALA A 83 -106.48 -70.08 53.60
C ALA A 83 -106.65 -71.43 52.90
N PHE A 84 -105.79 -71.75 51.92
CA PHE A 84 -105.73 -73.07 51.30
C PHE A 84 -105.26 -74.13 52.30
N ASP A 85 -104.29 -73.82 53.16
CA ASP A 85 -103.82 -74.70 54.23
C ASP A 85 -104.94 -75.08 55.20
N LEU A 86 -105.74 -74.10 55.63
CA LEU A 86 -106.94 -74.32 56.46
C LEU A 86 -107.97 -75.21 55.76
N LEU A 87 -108.10 -75.08 54.44
CA LEU A 87 -109.01 -75.89 53.61
C LEU A 87 -108.52 -77.34 53.49
N ILE A 88 -107.21 -77.54 53.41
CA ILE A 88 -106.57 -78.86 53.34
C ILE A 88 -106.57 -79.55 54.70
N GLU A 89 -106.28 -78.84 55.79
CA GLU A 89 -106.26 -79.42 57.15
C GLU A 89 -107.60 -80.10 57.51
N LYS A 90 -108.72 -79.55 57.02
CA LYS A 90 -110.06 -80.13 57.19
C LYS A 90 -110.39 -81.27 56.23
N PHE A 91 -109.83 -81.28 55.01
CA PHE A 91 -110.06 -82.31 53.99
C PHE A 91 -109.02 -83.44 53.98
N ASP A 92 -107.91 -83.29 54.72
CA ASP A 92 -106.84 -84.29 54.89
C ASP A 92 -107.36 -85.59 55.53
N GLN A 93 -108.43 -85.50 56.31
CA GLN A 93 -109.12 -86.69 56.84
C GLN A 93 -109.95 -87.44 55.78
N GLN A 94 -110.14 -86.89 54.56
CA GLN A 94 -111.08 -87.42 53.56
C GLN A 94 -110.54 -87.58 52.13
N SER A 95 -109.39 -87.00 51.72
CA SER A 95 -108.86 -87.22 50.36
C SER A 95 -107.36 -86.96 50.18
N PRO A 96 -106.55 -87.99 49.85
CA PRO A 96 -105.13 -87.85 49.46
C PRO A 96 -104.88 -86.94 48.25
N ALA A 97 -105.91 -86.71 47.41
CA ALA A 97 -105.78 -85.87 46.23
C ALA A 97 -105.55 -84.39 46.58
N MET A 98 -106.04 -83.93 47.73
CA MET A 98 -105.96 -82.51 48.11
C MET A 98 -104.55 -82.10 48.55
N VAL A 99 -103.80 -83.02 49.16
CA VAL A 99 -102.37 -82.85 49.47
C VAL A 99 -101.53 -82.66 48.20
N ILE A 100 -101.85 -83.41 47.14
CA ILE A 100 -101.16 -83.30 45.84
C ILE A 100 -101.40 -81.93 45.21
N VAL A 101 -102.64 -81.44 45.29
CA VAL A 101 -103.00 -80.10 44.79
C VAL A 101 -102.22 -79.03 45.56
N LYS A 102 -102.17 -79.10 46.90
CA LYS A 102 -101.36 -78.20 47.73
C LYS A 102 -99.91 -78.12 47.25
N LYS A 103 -99.28 -79.30 47.15
CA LYS A 103 -97.87 -79.40 46.76
C LYS A 103 -97.63 -78.79 45.38
N GLY A 104 -98.52 -79.03 44.42
CA GLY A 104 -98.44 -78.41 43.09
C GLY A 104 -98.56 -76.88 43.13
N TYR A 105 -99.41 -76.33 43.99
CA TYR A 105 -99.53 -74.88 44.18
C TYR A 105 -98.31 -74.28 44.89
N ASP A 106 -97.80 -74.94 45.93
CA ASP A 106 -96.59 -74.52 46.64
C ASP A 106 -95.37 -74.52 45.71
N ASP A 107 -95.20 -75.57 44.89
CA ASP A 107 -94.13 -75.67 43.89
C ASP A 107 -94.23 -74.53 42.85
N LEU A 108 -95.44 -74.22 42.37
CA LEU A 108 -95.69 -73.10 41.45
C LEU A 108 -95.37 -71.73 42.09
N ILE A 109 -95.72 -71.54 43.35
CA ILE A 109 -95.44 -70.29 44.09
C ILE A 109 -93.93 -70.15 44.29
N GLU A 110 -93.24 -71.21 44.68
CA GLU A 110 -91.80 -71.19 44.87
C GLU A 110 -91.08 -70.86 43.54
N ASP A 111 -91.54 -71.45 42.43
CA ASP A 111 -91.03 -71.15 41.09
C ASP A 111 -91.27 -69.68 40.68
N LEU A 112 -92.45 -69.13 40.97
CA LEU A 112 -92.77 -67.72 40.71
C LEU A 112 -91.90 -66.76 41.53
N VAL A 113 -91.65 -67.07 42.81
CA VAL A 113 -90.76 -66.28 43.68
C VAL A 113 -89.33 -66.35 43.18
N LYS A 114 -88.83 -67.53 42.80
CA LYS A 114 -87.49 -67.71 42.20
C LYS A 114 -87.35 -66.94 40.90
N GLN A 115 -88.36 -66.94 40.03
CA GLN A 115 -88.34 -66.15 38.79
C GLN A 115 -88.34 -64.65 39.07
N SER A 116 -89.15 -64.16 40.01
CA SER A 116 -89.19 -62.76 40.41
C SER A 116 -87.84 -62.28 40.96
N GLN A 117 -87.21 -63.07 41.85
CA GLN A 117 -85.88 -62.78 42.39
C GLN A 117 -84.80 -62.75 41.30
N LYS A 118 -84.82 -63.70 40.36
CA LYS A 118 -83.92 -63.68 39.18
C LYS A 118 -84.11 -62.41 38.35
N GLY A 119 -85.36 -61.98 38.14
CA GLY A 119 -85.68 -60.73 37.44
C GLY A 119 -85.16 -59.48 38.16
N GLN A 120 -85.30 -59.41 39.48
CA GLN A 120 -84.77 -58.31 40.30
C GLN A 120 -83.24 -58.28 40.31
N GLN A 121 -82.58 -59.44 40.46
CA GLN A 121 -81.12 -59.54 40.39
C GLN A 121 -80.61 -59.09 39.03
N HIS A 122 -81.24 -59.53 37.94
CA HIS A 122 -80.87 -59.09 36.59
C HIS A 122 -81.01 -57.57 36.43
N ARG A 123 -82.10 -56.98 36.94
CA ARG A 123 -82.30 -55.52 36.92
C ARG A 123 -81.19 -54.78 37.69
N LEU A 124 -80.80 -55.26 38.86
CA LEU A 124 -79.72 -54.68 39.65
C LEU A 124 -78.35 -54.80 38.97
N VAL A 125 -78.06 -55.94 38.34
CA VAL A 125 -76.82 -56.14 37.58
C VAL A 125 -76.76 -55.17 36.40
N VAL A 126 -77.83 -55.08 35.59
CA VAL A 126 -77.90 -54.14 34.46
C VAL A 126 -77.74 -52.69 34.93
N GLN A 127 -78.38 -52.31 36.04
CA GLN A 127 -78.25 -50.97 36.60
C GLN A 127 -76.82 -50.67 37.03
N ARG A 128 -76.16 -51.59 37.74
CA ARG A 128 -74.75 -51.43 38.14
C ARG A 128 -73.82 -51.32 36.93
N SER A 129 -74.03 -52.15 35.91
CA SER A 129 -73.27 -52.09 34.65
C SER A 129 -73.48 -50.77 33.90
N MET A 130 -74.72 -50.27 33.83
CA MET A 130 -75.02 -48.98 33.20
C MET A 130 -74.38 -47.81 33.96
N THR A 131 -74.44 -47.81 35.29
CA THR A 131 -73.77 -46.79 36.11
C THR A 131 -72.26 -46.84 35.94
N SER A 132 -71.66 -48.04 35.94
CA SER A 132 -70.22 -48.22 35.73
C SER A 132 -69.78 -47.74 34.35
N LEU A 133 -70.54 -48.10 33.30
CA LEU A 133 -70.28 -47.65 31.94
C LEU A 133 -70.41 -46.14 31.81
N ASN A 134 -71.45 -45.54 32.38
CA ASN A 134 -71.67 -44.10 32.32
C ASN A 134 -70.54 -43.33 33.03
N ASN A 135 -70.10 -43.80 34.21
CA ASN A 135 -68.97 -43.21 34.91
C ASN A 135 -67.67 -43.33 34.09
N ALA A 136 -67.41 -44.49 33.46
CA ALA A 136 -66.25 -44.68 32.61
C ALA A 136 -66.27 -43.76 31.37
N LEU A 137 -67.44 -43.59 30.75
CA LEU A 137 -67.63 -42.67 29.62
C LEU A 137 -67.39 -41.22 30.04
N GLN A 138 -67.92 -40.79 31.19
CA GLN A 138 -67.72 -39.43 31.70
C GLN A 138 -66.24 -39.15 32.00
N VAL A 139 -65.52 -40.09 32.61
CA VAL A 139 -64.07 -39.97 32.85
C VAL A 139 -63.30 -39.86 31.53
N LYS A 140 -63.65 -40.68 30.52
CA LYS A 140 -63.01 -40.59 29.20
C LYS A 140 -63.36 -39.28 28.48
N GLN A 141 -64.58 -38.79 28.59
CA GLN A 141 -65.01 -37.52 27.99
C GLN A 141 -64.29 -36.32 28.61
N THR A 142 -64.21 -36.27 29.95
CA THR A 142 -63.47 -35.21 30.65
C THR A 142 -61.97 -35.26 30.34
N ALA A 143 -61.37 -36.45 30.26
CA ALA A 143 -59.98 -36.61 29.83
C ALA A 143 -59.76 -36.16 28.38
N PHE A 144 -60.71 -36.44 27.49
CA PHE A 144 -60.68 -35.99 26.09
C PHE A 144 -60.77 -34.46 26.00
N GLU A 145 -61.72 -33.83 26.68
CA GLU A 145 -61.86 -32.36 26.69
C GLU A 145 -60.64 -31.68 27.30
N LYS A 146 -60.06 -32.25 28.38
CA LYS A 146 -58.79 -31.74 28.95
C LYS A 146 -57.64 -31.82 27.94
N LYS A 147 -57.51 -32.93 27.20
CA LYS A 147 -56.49 -33.06 26.15
C LYS A 147 -56.75 -32.10 24.99
N LYS A 148 -57.99 -31.97 24.55
CA LYS A 148 -58.40 -31.05 23.48
C LYS A 148 -58.04 -29.59 23.84
N LYS A 149 -58.34 -29.17 25.08
CA LYS A 149 -57.93 -27.85 25.58
C LYS A 149 -56.41 -27.71 25.63
N GLY A 150 -55.69 -28.72 26.15
CA GLY A 150 -54.23 -28.69 26.18
C GLY A 150 -53.58 -28.57 24.78
N PHE A 151 -54.17 -29.21 23.76
CA PHE A 151 -53.72 -29.04 22.37
C PHE A 151 -54.04 -27.65 21.81
N ALA A 152 -55.19 -27.07 22.16
CA ALA A 152 -55.54 -25.70 21.76
C ALA A 152 -54.55 -24.68 22.38
N ASP A 153 -54.29 -24.78 23.68
CA ASP A 153 -53.33 -23.90 24.37
C ASP A 153 -51.92 -24.02 23.77
N LEU A 154 -51.50 -25.24 23.39
CA LEU A 154 -50.20 -25.47 22.75
C LEU A 154 -50.14 -24.88 21.34
N LEU A 155 -51.22 -24.98 20.56
CA LEU A 155 -51.31 -24.35 19.24
C LEU A 155 -51.25 -22.83 19.34
N ASP A 156 -51.93 -22.23 20.32
CA ASP A 156 -51.92 -20.79 20.55
C ASP A 156 -50.53 -20.29 20.96
N SER A 157 -49.83 -21.04 21.83
CA SER A 157 -48.45 -20.75 22.21
C SER A 157 -47.51 -20.85 21.01
N LEU A 158 -47.64 -21.90 20.18
CA LEU A 158 -46.83 -22.09 19.00
C LEU A 158 -47.06 -20.98 17.95
N ASN A 159 -48.32 -20.55 17.79
CA ASN A 159 -48.66 -19.43 16.90
C ASN A 159 -48.06 -18.10 17.38
N HIS A 160 -48.04 -17.84 18.69
CA HIS A 160 -47.35 -16.66 19.26
C HIS A 160 -45.86 -16.71 18.98
N THR A 161 -45.19 -17.83 19.27
CA THR A 161 -43.75 -17.98 19.00
C THR A 161 -43.43 -17.82 17.51
N ILE A 162 -44.27 -18.34 16.60
CA ILE A 162 -44.10 -18.13 15.16
C ILE A 162 -44.25 -16.65 14.79
N ALA A 163 -45.17 -15.92 15.41
CA ALA A 163 -45.35 -14.49 15.16
C ALA A 163 -44.13 -13.70 15.64
N ASP A 164 -43.64 -13.96 16.85
CA ASP A 164 -42.45 -13.32 17.41
C ASP A 164 -41.21 -13.54 16.53
N LEU A 165 -40.98 -14.79 16.12
CA LEU A 165 -39.87 -15.12 15.22
C LEU A 165 -39.99 -14.44 13.85
N LYS A 166 -41.20 -14.26 13.33
CA LYS A 166 -41.41 -13.52 12.07
C LYS A 166 -41.05 -12.05 12.22
N ILE A 167 -41.39 -11.42 13.34
CA ILE A 167 -41.04 -10.04 13.63
C ILE A 167 -39.51 -9.90 13.73
N GLU A 168 -38.86 -10.76 14.51
CA GLU A 168 -37.41 -10.75 14.68
C GLU A 168 -36.66 -10.92 13.34
N ILE A 169 -37.12 -11.83 12.47
CA ILE A 169 -36.54 -12.01 11.13
C ILE A 169 -36.64 -10.73 10.28
N VAL A 170 -37.75 -10.00 10.37
CA VAL A 170 -37.93 -8.74 9.62
C VAL A 170 -36.99 -7.66 10.16
N GLU A 171 -36.87 -7.53 11.47
CA GLU A 171 -35.97 -6.56 12.12
C GLU A 171 -34.49 -6.83 11.81
N LEU A 172 -34.07 -8.10 11.84
CA LEU A 172 -32.73 -8.52 11.46
C LEU A 172 -32.44 -8.21 9.98
N HIS A 173 -33.37 -8.51 9.07
CA HIS A 173 -33.21 -8.16 7.66
C HIS A 173 -33.07 -6.64 7.44
N GLU A 174 -33.84 -5.83 8.17
CA GLU A 174 -33.73 -4.38 8.06
C GLU A 174 -32.38 -3.87 8.59
N THR A 175 -31.90 -4.45 9.69
CA THR A 175 -30.60 -4.13 10.28
C THR A 175 -29.46 -4.46 9.31
N VAL A 176 -29.43 -5.68 8.75
CA VAL A 176 -28.45 -6.10 7.74
C VAL A 176 -28.48 -5.15 6.53
N ARG A 177 -29.67 -4.72 6.09
CA ARG A 177 -29.81 -3.78 4.97
C ARG A 177 -29.23 -2.40 5.30
N LYS A 178 -29.45 -1.88 6.51
CA LYS A 178 -28.89 -0.60 6.99
C LYS A 178 -27.38 -0.66 7.07
N GLU A 179 -26.83 -1.71 7.69
CA GLU A 179 -25.39 -1.91 7.82
C GLU A 179 -24.69 -2.07 6.47
N THR A 180 -25.27 -2.84 5.56
CA THR A 180 -24.75 -3.01 4.20
C THR A 180 -24.66 -1.68 3.45
N LYS A 181 -25.68 -0.80 3.58
CA LYS A 181 -25.65 0.55 2.99
C LYS A 181 -24.53 1.40 3.61
N THR A 182 -24.37 1.34 4.92
CA THR A 182 -23.33 2.08 5.64
C THR A 182 -21.93 1.60 5.24
N LEU A 183 -21.73 0.29 5.14
CA LEU A 183 -20.48 -0.31 4.69
C LEU A 183 -20.13 0.15 3.27
N ARG A 184 -21.08 0.09 2.32
CA ARG A 184 -20.87 0.58 0.94
C ARG A 184 -20.43 2.05 0.90
N LYS A 185 -21.04 2.92 1.72
CA LYS A 185 -20.62 4.33 1.84
C LYS A 185 -19.20 4.47 2.38
N LYS A 186 -18.86 3.72 3.44
CA LYS A 186 -17.50 3.70 4.01
C LYS A 186 -16.47 3.19 3.00
N THR A 187 -16.75 2.11 2.28
CA THR A 187 -15.88 1.57 1.22
C THR A 187 -15.68 2.58 0.09
N ALA A 188 -16.75 3.25 -0.37
CA ALA A 188 -16.62 4.28 -1.39
C ALA A 188 -15.76 5.47 -0.93
N SER A 189 -15.88 5.88 0.34
CA SER A 189 -15.03 6.90 0.94
C SER A 189 -13.58 6.45 1.03
N ALA A 190 -13.32 5.22 1.51
CA ALA A 190 -11.99 4.64 1.59
C ALA A 190 -11.31 4.57 0.21
N ASN A 191 -12.03 4.17 -0.83
CA ASN A 191 -11.52 4.14 -2.20
C ASN A 191 -11.16 5.55 -2.71
N LYS A 192 -11.96 6.58 -2.38
CA LYS A 192 -11.61 7.98 -2.70
C LYS A 192 -10.32 8.40 -2.00
N THR A 193 -10.18 8.09 -0.71
CA THR A 193 -8.96 8.38 0.06
C THR A 193 -7.74 7.64 -0.50
N GLN A 194 -7.89 6.37 -0.87
CA GLN A 194 -6.82 5.58 -1.49
C GLN A 194 -6.35 6.19 -2.81
N ASN A 195 -7.27 6.70 -3.64
CA ASN A 195 -6.92 7.41 -4.87
C ASN A 195 -6.14 8.71 -4.61
N VAL A 196 -6.50 9.45 -3.55
CA VAL A 196 -5.76 10.66 -3.12
C VAL A 196 -4.35 10.28 -2.66
N ILE A 197 -4.23 9.26 -1.81
CA ILE A 197 -2.93 8.74 -1.35
C ILE A 197 -2.06 8.34 -2.53
N HIS A 198 -2.61 7.60 -3.50
CA HIS A 198 -1.86 7.20 -4.70
C HIS A 198 -1.34 8.40 -5.51
N LYS A 199 -2.15 9.46 -5.67
CA LYS A 199 -1.72 10.72 -6.30
C LYS A 199 -0.60 11.41 -5.52
N ILE A 200 -0.67 11.41 -4.19
CA ILE A 200 0.36 11.98 -3.33
C ILE A 200 1.67 11.18 -3.45
N CYS A 201 1.62 9.85 -3.38
CA CYS A 201 2.78 8.98 -3.57
C CYS A 201 3.47 9.24 -4.92
N LYS A 202 2.70 9.38 -6.01
CA LYS A 202 3.25 9.77 -7.33
C LYS A 202 3.95 11.13 -7.31
N LYS A 203 3.40 12.13 -6.60
CA LYS A 203 4.03 13.45 -6.46
C LYS A 203 5.32 13.38 -5.63
N ILE A 204 5.33 12.59 -4.55
CA ILE A 204 6.52 12.36 -3.72
C ILE A 204 7.62 11.70 -4.54
N GLN A 205 7.30 10.66 -5.31
CA GLN A 205 8.28 10.00 -6.16
C GLN A 205 8.91 10.97 -7.17
N LYS A 206 8.10 11.75 -7.88
CA LYS A 206 8.60 12.77 -8.81
C LYS A 206 9.53 13.80 -8.13
N ARG A 207 9.23 14.18 -6.89
CA ARG A 207 10.08 15.09 -6.10
C ARG A 207 11.38 14.42 -5.64
N ALA A 208 11.36 13.13 -5.34
CA ALA A 208 12.55 12.36 -5.02
C ALA A 208 13.48 12.26 -6.24
N ASP A 209 12.91 11.99 -7.42
CA ASP A 209 13.65 11.90 -8.68
C ASP A 209 14.29 13.25 -9.05
N THR A 210 13.55 14.37 -8.94
CA THR A 210 14.13 15.71 -9.17
C THR A 210 15.18 16.08 -8.13
N LYS A 211 14.99 15.73 -6.85
CA LYS A 211 16.02 15.92 -5.82
C LYS A 211 17.31 15.18 -6.18
N LYS A 212 17.21 13.94 -6.67
CA LYS A 212 18.36 13.15 -7.11
C LYS A 212 19.07 13.82 -8.29
N ALA A 213 18.31 14.25 -9.31
CA ALA A 213 18.87 14.96 -10.47
C ALA A 213 19.62 16.26 -10.07
N TYR A 214 19.08 17.04 -9.12
CA TYR A 214 19.78 18.21 -8.60
C TYR A 214 21.06 17.85 -7.84
N GLN A 215 21.05 16.78 -7.04
CA GLN A 215 22.25 16.32 -6.34
C GLN A 215 23.35 15.88 -7.31
N ASP A 216 22.98 15.18 -8.38
CA ASP A 216 23.92 14.77 -9.42
C ASP A 216 24.50 16.00 -10.16
N SER A 217 23.64 16.97 -10.51
CA SER A 217 24.10 18.24 -11.11
C SER A 217 25.01 19.06 -10.19
N ILE A 218 24.77 19.06 -8.87
CA ILE A 218 25.66 19.72 -7.90
C ILE A 218 27.03 19.03 -7.89
N LYS A 219 27.07 17.69 -7.87
CA LYS A 219 28.34 16.94 -7.92
C LYS A 219 29.12 17.25 -9.20
N ASP A 220 28.45 17.25 -10.34
CA ASP A 220 29.07 17.58 -11.63
C ASP A 220 29.65 19.00 -11.63
N ASN A 221 28.92 19.98 -11.08
CA ASN A 221 29.40 21.35 -10.95
C ASN A 221 30.58 21.48 -9.98
N VAL A 222 30.62 20.70 -8.89
CA VAL A 222 31.77 20.67 -7.97
C VAL A 222 33.02 20.17 -8.70
N ILE A 223 32.90 19.06 -9.45
CA ILE A 223 34.01 18.53 -10.27
C ILE A 223 34.47 19.56 -11.31
N LYS A 224 33.53 20.19 -12.01
CA LYS A 224 33.85 21.22 -13.02
C LYS A 224 34.55 22.42 -12.39
N ARG A 225 34.14 22.85 -11.20
CA ARG A 225 34.80 23.92 -10.45
C ARG A 225 36.24 23.55 -10.10
N GLU A 226 36.47 22.34 -9.59
CA GLU A 226 37.84 21.86 -9.27
C GLU A 226 38.73 21.80 -10.52
N GLN A 227 38.19 21.39 -11.67
CA GLN A 227 38.91 21.41 -12.94
C GLN A 227 39.28 22.83 -13.39
N LEU A 228 38.33 23.77 -13.29
CA LEU A 228 38.57 25.18 -13.63
C LEU A 228 39.59 25.82 -12.69
N GLU A 229 39.56 25.49 -11.40
CA GLU A 229 40.51 25.98 -10.41
C GLU A 229 41.93 25.48 -10.69
N LYS A 230 42.09 24.18 -11.03
CA LYS A 230 43.38 23.65 -11.49
C LYS A 230 43.88 24.37 -12.74
N LEU A 231 43.02 24.56 -13.74
CA LEU A 231 43.37 25.28 -14.97
C LEU A 231 43.78 26.74 -14.68
N ALA A 232 43.10 27.42 -13.75
CA ALA A 232 43.43 28.78 -13.34
C ALA A 232 44.81 28.84 -12.66
N VAL A 233 45.13 27.88 -11.79
CA VAL A 233 46.45 27.78 -11.14
C VAL A 233 47.55 27.50 -12.17
N ASP A 234 47.31 26.56 -13.09
CA ASP A 234 48.29 26.21 -14.13
C ASP A 234 48.56 27.40 -15.07
N THR A 235 47.51 28.11 -15.49
CA THR A 235 47.64 29.32 -16.33
C THR A 235 48.33 30.46 -15.58
N GLN A 236 48.03 30.67 -14.30
CA GLN A 236 48.73 31.63 -13.45
C GLN A 236 50.22 31.28 -13.32
N ARG A 237 50.56 30.00 -13.18
CA ARG A 237 51.95 29.53 -13.13
C ARG A 237 52.67 29.84 -14.44
N GLN A 238 52.07 29.50 -15.58
CA GLN A 238 52.62 29.80 -16.91
C GLN A 238 52.83 31.31 -17.11
N LEU A 239 51.86 32.14 -16.73
CA LEU A 239 51.99 33.60 -16.83
C LEU A 239 53.14 34.12 -15.96
N THR A 240 53.31 33.57 -14.76
CA THR A 240 54.42 33.91 -13.86
C THR A 240 55.77 33.52 -14.45
N GLU A 241 55.88 32.33 -15.05
CA GLU A 241 57.09 31.88 -15.77
C GLU A 241 57.44 32.82 -16.93
N VAL A 242 56.43 33.23 -17.74
CA VAL A 242 56.61 34.19 -18.83
C VAL A 242 57.05 35.56 -18.31
N LEU A 243 56.41 36.08 -17.26
CA LEU A 243 56.78 37.36 -16.65
C LEU A 243 58.21 37.34 -16.10
N ASN A 244 58.62 36.26 -15.46
CA ASN A 244 60.01 36.09 -15.00
C ASN A 244 60.99 36.05 -16.18
N SER A 245 60.64 35.37 -17.26
CA SER A 245 61.45 35.36 -18.50
C SER A 245 61.58 36.75 -19.11
N ILE A 246 60.50 37.53 -19.17
CA ILE A 246 60.51 38.91 -19.66
C ILE A 246 61.38 39.79 -18.76
N SER A 247 61.23 39.66 -17.44
CA SER A 247 62.03 40.41 -16.47
C SER A 247 63.53 40.15 -16.65
N ASN A 248 63.92 38.86 -16.78
CA ASN A 248 65.30 38.47 -17.06
C ASN A 248 65.80 39.01 -18.41
N SER A 249 64.96 38.96 -19.45
CA SER A 249 65.30 39.54 -20.75
C SER A 249 65.52 41.06 -20.65
N ASN A 250 64.68 41.78 -19.91
CA ASN A 250 64.82 43.23 -19.71
C ASN A 250 66.10 43.57 -18.94
N MET A 251 66.47 42.77 -17.94
CA MET A 251 67.76 42.92 -17.24
C MET A 251 68.95 42.77 -18.20
N ASN A 252 68.90 41.78 -19.12
CA ASN A 252 69.93 41.59 -20.13
C ASN A 252 69.99 42.77 -21.12
N VAL A 253 68.84 43.31 -21.53
CA VAL A 253 68.77 44.51 -22.36
C VAL A 253 69.40 45.70 -21.65
N ALA A 254 69.05 45.95 -20.39
CA ALA A 254 69.64 47.03 -19.60
C ALA A 254 71.17 46.87 -19.45
N HIS A 255 71.67 45.66 -19.23
CA HIS A 255 73.11 45.40 -19.24
C HIS A 255 73.73 45.71 -20.61
N THR A 256 73.07 45.31 -21.69
CA THR A 256 73.55 45.59 -23.06
C THR A 256 73.59 47.09 -23.32
N GLU A 257 72.59 47.86 -22.88
CA GLU A 257 72.58 49.32 -22.99
C GLU A 257 73.73 49.98 -22.22
N ILE A 258 74.07 49.47 -21.03
CA ILE A 258 75.22 49.95 -20.27
C ILE A 258 76.52 49.67 -21.05
N SER A 259 76.69 48.45 -21.56
CA SER A 259 77.86 48.10 -22.37
C SER A 259 77.96 48.93 -23.66
N ILE A 260 76.84 49.25 -24.31
CA ILE A 260 76.83 50.15 -25.47
C ILE A 260 77.32 51.53 -25.07
N ARG A 261 76.81 52.11 -23.97
CA ARG A 261 77.26 53.43 -23.49
C ARG A 261 78.75 53.46 -23.14
N GLU A 262 79.28 52.37 -22.57
CA GLU A 262 80.72 52.23 -22.32
C GLU A 262 81.53 52.23 -23.61
N ILE A 263 81.06 51.52 -24.64
CA ILE A 263 81.70 51.51 -25.96
C ILE A 263 81.61 52.89 -26.62
N GLU A 264 80.46 53.57 -26.56
CA GLU A 264 80.28 54.94 -27.07
C GLU A 264 81.26 55.91 -26.40
N ALA A 265 81.42 55.84 -25.08
CA ALA A 265 82.40 56.65 -24.35
C ALA A 265 83.85 56.35 -24.78
N GLN A 266 84.18 55.07 -25.04
CA GLN A 266 85.49 54.70 -25.58
C GLN A 266 85.71 55.25 -26.99
N ILE A 267 84.69 55.22 -27.85
CA ILE A 267 84.76 55.79 -29.19
C ILE A 267 85.04 57.30 -29.11
N GLU A 268 84.30 58.04 -28.28
CA GLU A 268 84.53 59.48 -28.06
C GLU A 268 85.96 59.76 -27.57
N GLU A 269 86.48 58.95 -26.65
CA GLU A 269 87.86 59.06 -26.18
C GLU A 269 88.87 58.86 -27.32
N TYR A 270 88.65 57.85 -28.17
CA TYR A 270 89.51 57.58 -29.32
C TYR A 270 89.41 58.67 -30.38
N ASP A 271 88.23 59.21 -30.65
CA ASP A 271 88.04 60.32 -31.58
C ASP A 271 88.79 61.58 -31.10
N MET A 272 88.77 61.88 -29.80
CA MET A 272 89.59 62.95 -29.24
C MET A 272 91.09 62.69 -29.43
N LYS A 273 91.57 61.46 -29.18
CA LYS A 273 92.97 61.08 -29.39
C LYS A 273 93.39 61.19 -30.86
N ILE A 274 92.51 60.78 -31.78
CA ILE A 274 92.73 60.92 -33.23
C ILE A 274 92.81 62.40 -33.60
N LYS A 275 91.89 63.23 -33.10
CA LYS A 275 91.91 64.68 -33.35
C LYS A 275 93.20 65.33 -32.86
N GLN A 276 93.64 65.05 -31.63
CA GLN A 276 94.90 65.53 -31.10
C GLN A 276 96.11 65.12 -31.96
N ARG A 277 96.14 63.87 -32.44
CA ARG A 277 97.19 63.39 -33.35
C ARG A 277 97.14 64.10 -34.70
N ASN A 278 95.95 64.33 -35.25
CA ASN A 278 95.80 65.06 -36.51
C ASN A 278 96.27 66.51 -36.37
N ASP A 279 95.91 67.19 -35.27
CA ASP A 279 96.38 68.55 -34.98
C ASP A 279 97.91 68.60 -34.90
N LEU A 280 98.54 67.61 -34.25
CA LEU A 280 100.00 67.48 -34.20
C LEU A 280 100.62 67.23 -35.59
N ILE A 281 99.98 66.41 -36.43
CA ILE A 281 100.43 66.17 -37.81
C ILE A 281 100.38 67.46 -38.63
N VAL A 282 99.30 68.24 -38.52
CA VAL A 282 99.17 69.54 -39.18
C VAL A 282 100.28 70.47 -38.71
N GLN A 283 100.51 70.59 -37.40
CA GLN A 283 101.59 71.40 -36.85
C GLN A 283 102.97 70.97 -37.39
N LYS A 284 103.25 69.65 -37.45
CA LYS A 284 104.49 69.12 -38.02
C LYS A 284 104.61 69.35 -39.52
N ALA A 285 103.50 69.36 -40.26
CA ALA A 285 103.49 69.71 -41.67
C ALA A 285 103.78 71.21 -41.89
N GLU A 286 103.25 72.08 -41.05
CA GLU A 286 103.57 73.51 -41.04
C GLU A 286 105.04 73.76 -40.70
N GLU A 287 105.57 73.13 -39.64
CA GLU A 287 107.01 73.18 -39.30
C GLU A 287 107.87 72.73 -40.48
N LYS A 288 107.49 71.64 -41.15
CA LYS A 288 108.20 71.14 -42.34
C LYS A 288 108.20 72.17 -43.47
N GLU A 289 107.10 72.88 -43.70
CA GLU A 289 107.01 73.90 -44.76
C GLU A 289 107.82 75.15 -44.41
N ILE A 290 107.86 75.56 -43.13
CA ILE A 290 108.75 76.61 -42.65
C ILE A 290 110.20 76.23 -42.92
N LEU A 291 110.64 75.05 -42.49
CA LEU A 291 112.00 74.56 -42.73
C LEU A 291 112.33 74.45 -44.22
N ARG A 292 111.35 74.07 -45.05
CA ARG A 292 111.51 74.04 -46.51
C ARG A 292 111.73 75.44 -47.08
N ASN A 293 110.97 76.43 -46.62
CA ASN A 293 111.13 77.83 -47.03
C ASN A 293 112.47 78.38 -46.55
N GLU A 294 112.89 78.11 -45.32
CA GLU A 294 114.21 78.48 -44.81
C GLU A 294 115.33 77.85 -45.64
N ALA A 295 115.25 76.55 -45.94
CA ALA A 295 116.21 75.87 -46.80
C ALA A 295 116.26 76.49 -48.22
N LYS A 296 115.11 76.93 -48.75
CA LYS A 296 115.04 77.62 -50.04
C LYS A 296 115.71 79.00 -49.98
N VAL A 297 115.46 79.78 -48.92
CA VAL A 297 116.11 81.09 -48.70
C VAL A 297 117.61 80.93 -48.58
N ILE A 298 118.08 79.97 -47.78
CA ILE A 298 119.52 79.65 -47.67
C ILE A 298 120.10 79.26 -49.03
N GLY A 299 119.36 78.47 -49.83
CA GLY A 299 119.76 78.12 -51.19
C GLY A 299 119.86 79.33 -52.11
N GLU A 300 118.87 80.22 -52.09
CA GLU A 300 118.85 81.48 -52.86
C GLU A 300 119.97 82.44 -52.43
N ASP A 301 120.22 82.57 -51.13
CA ASP A 301 121.29 83.41 -50.60
C ASP A 301 122.67 82.82 -50.90
N SER A 302 122.83 81.50 -50.82
CA SER A 302 124.05 80.82 -51.23
C SER A 302 124.33 81.02 -52.73
N GLN A 303 123.28 80.99 -53.56
CA GLN A 303 123.38 81.26 -54.99
C GLN A 303 123.78 82.71 -55.27
N LYS A 304 123.20 83.69 -54.56
CA LYS A 304 123.61 85.11 -54.68
C LYS A 304 125.06 85.33 -54.29
N VAL A 305 125.53 84.72 -53.20
CA VAL A 305 126.93 84.82 -52.78
C VAL A 305 127.86 84.24 -53.85
N LEU A 306 127.49 83.12 -54.48
CA LEU A 306 128.24 82.56 -55.60
C LEU A 306 128.27 83.51 -56.80
N GLU A 307 127.12 84.09 -57.18
CA GLU A 307 127.02 85.06 -58.27
C GLU A 307 127.83 86.34 -57.99
N GLU A 308 127.77 86.86 -56.77
CA GLU A 308 128.59 88.00 -56.32
C GLU A 308 130.08 87.67 -56.32
N MET A 309 130.48 86.46 -55.90
CA MET A 309 131.86 86.01 -55.97
C MET A 309 132.36 85.88 -57.41
N ASP A 310 131.53 85.34 -58.31
CA ASP A 310 131.85 85.23 -59.73
C ASP A 310 131.98 86.61 -60.39
N GLU A 311 131.08 87.54 -60.05
CA GLU A 311 131.12 88.92 -60.54
C GLU A 311 132.36 89.66 -60.01
N LEU A 312 132.68 89.51 -58.71
CA LEU A 312 133.89 90.06 -58.12
C LEU A 312 135.15 89.50 -58.79
N SER A 313 135.22 88.18 -59.00
CA SER A 313 136.33 87.50 -59.68
C SER A 313 136.51 88.03 -61.10
N ARG A 314 135.41 88.20 -61.84
CA ARG A 314 135.41 88.76 -63.20
C ARG A 314 135.88 90.21 -63.20
N ASN A 315 135.38 91.05 -62.30
CA ASN A 315 135.80 92.45 -62.15
C ASN A 315 137.28 92.57 -61.77
N LEU A 316 137.78 91.69 -60.91
CA LEU A 316 139.19 91.66 -60.51
C LEU A 316 140.09 91.27 -61.69
N LYS A 317 139.69 90.27 -62.48
CA LYS A 317 140.39 89.89 -63.73
C LYS A 317 140.47 91.05 -64.71
N ILE A 318 139.38 91.81 -64.87
CA ILE A 318 139.34 93.00 -65.74
C ILE A 318 140.31 94.07 -65.21
N ALA A 319 140.26 94.38 -63.91
CA ALA A 319 141.13 95.38 -63.29
C ALA A 319 142.63 94.99 -63.39
N LEU A 320 142.95 93.72 -63.19
CA LEU A 320 144.31 93.19 -63.34
C LEU A 320 144.79 93.23 -64.80
N SER A 321 143.91 92.89 -65.75
CA SER A 321 144.20 93.03 -67.18
C SER A 321 144.49 94.49 -67.55
N SER A 322 143.68 95.43 -67.05
CA SER A 322 143.89 96.87 -67.31
C SER A 322 145.17 97.44 -66.69
N ARG A 323 145.74 96.78 -65.67
CA ARG A 323 147.02 97.14 -65.04
C ARG A 323 148.23 96.46 -65.70
N GLY A 324 148.06 95.83 -66.87
CA GLY A 324 149.16 95.25 -67.64
C GLY A 324 149.58 93.85 -67.20
N VAL A 325 148.73 93.13 -66.45
CA VAL A 325 148.95 91.70 -66.20
C VAL A 325 148.57 90.91 -67.46
N SER A 326 149.50 90.11 -67.99
CA SER A 326 149.27 89.38 -69.24
C SER A 326 148.15 88.35 -69.11
N GLY A 327 147.40 88.12 -70.19
CA GLY A 327 146.32 87.12 -70.22
C GLY A 327 146.78 85.69 -69.89
N HIS A 328 148.05 85.36 -70.13
CA HIS A 328 148.64 84.08 -69.75
C HIS A 328 148.78 83.91 -68.23
N THR A 329 149.14 84.99 -67.52
CA THR A 329 149.27 84.99 -66.05
C THR A 329 147.90 84.89 -65.37
N LEU A 330 146.87 85.53 -65.93
CA LEU A 330 145.49 85.46 -65.40
C LEU A 330 144.81 84.10 -65.63
N THR A 331 145.16 83.40 -66.71
CA THR A 331 144.64 82.05 -66.98
C THR A 331 145.31 80.99 -66.11
N MET A 332 146.60 81.15 -65.77
CA MET A 332 147.31 80.26 -64.85
C MET A 332 146.81 80.32 -63.40
N VAL A 333 146.35 81.49 -62.94
CA VAL A 333 145.85 81.66 -61.57
C VAL A 333 144.41 81.12 -61.39
N GLY A 334 143.65 80.96 -62.47
CA GLY A 334 142.29 80.40 -62.46
C GLY A 334 141.20 81.42 -62.11
N ASP A 335 139.99 80.93 -61.83
CA ASP A 335 138.80 81.72 -61.44
C ASP A 335 138.63 81.87 -59.92
N ASP A 336 139.62 81.48 -59.13
CA ASP A 336 139.56 81.58 -57.67
C ASP A 336 139.72 83.05 -57.22
N PRO A 337 138.69 83.66 -56.61
CA PRO A 337 138.73 85.06 -56.16
C PRO A 337 139.87 85.34 -55.19
N VAL A 338 140.18 84.38 -54.31
CA VAL A 338 141.23 84.54 -53.30
C VAL A 338 142.60 84.63 -53.98
N LYS A 339 142.85 83.77 -54.97
CA LYS A 339 144.09 83.78 -55.76
C LYS A 339 144.22 85.01 -56.65
N LEU A 340 143.11 85.50 -57.20
CA LEU A 340 143.09 86.74 -57.99
C LEU A 340 143.40 87.97 -57.13
N VAL A 341 142.89 88.05 -55.90
CA VAL A 341 143.25 89.11 -54.95
C VAL A 341 144.73 89.03 -54.57
N ALA A 342 145.24 87.83 -54.30
CA ALA A 342 146.67 87.63 -54.03
C ALA A 342 147.54 88.13 -55.19
N LEU A 343 147.18 87.81 -56.44
CA LEU A 343 147.86 88.30 -57.64
C LEU A 343 147.84 89.84 -57.75
N ALA A 344 146.71 90.47 -57.42
CA ALA A 344 146.60 91.94 -57.42
C ALA A 344 147.51 92.60 -56.38
N ILE A 345 147.63 92.00 -55.19
CA ILE A 345 148.51 92.48 -54.12
C ILE A 345 149.98 92.31 -54.52
N SER A 346 150.35 91.15 -55.08
CA SER A 346 151.71 90.88 -55.55
C SER A 346 152.15 91.86 -56.64
N LYS A 347 151.26 92.18 -57.60
CA LYS A 347 151.55 93.22 -58.62
C LYS A 347 151.67 94.62 -58.04
N LYS A 348 150.87 94.98 -57.04
CA LYS A 348 151.00 96.28 -56.34
C LYS A 348 152.36 96.44 -55.67
N ASN A 349 152.94 95.33 -55.18
CA ASN A 349 154.26 95.31 -54.55
C ASN A 349 155.41 95.13 -55.56
N LYS A 350 155.15 95.37 -56.87
CA LYS A 350 156.12 95.32 -57.97
C LYS A 350 156.72 93.94 -58.23
N PHE A 351 156.08 92.87 -57.75
CA PHE A 351 156.46 91.51 -58.15
C PHE A 351 155.92 91.21 -59.55
N GLU A 352 156.81 91.01 -60.52
CA GLU A 352 156.40 90.88 -61.92
C GLU A 352 156.01 89.45 -62.34
N GLY A 353 156.42 88.44 -61.55
CA GLY A 353 156.38 87.02 -61.90
C GLY A 353 155.12 86.23 -61.53
N GLY A 354 154.05 86.85 -61.05
CA GLY A 354 152.81 86.15 -60.66
C GLY A 354 152.35 86.49 -59.25
N ILE A 355 151.81 85.50 -58.53
CA ILE A 355 151.55 85.61 -57.09
C ILE A 355 152.89 85.48 -56.37
N ASP A 356 153.16 86.40 -55.46
CA ASP A 356 154.38 86.45 -54.67
C ASP A 356 154.35 85.34 -53.60
N PRO A 357 155.19 84.29 -53.73
CA PRO A 357 155.17 83.15 -52.83
C PRO A 357 155.65 83.50 -51.41
N GLU A 358 156.37 84.61 -51.21
CA GLU A 358 156.80 85.02 -49.86
C GLU A 358 155.68 85.67 -49.06
N MET A 359 154.72 86.33 -49.73
CA MET A 359 153.55 86.94 -49.09
C MET A 359 152.34 86.02 -48.99
N PHE A 360 152.20 85.09 -49.93
CA PHE A 360 151.06 84.16 -49.99
C PHE A 360 151.56 82.72 -50.22
N PRO A 361 152.22 82.11 -49.21
CA PRO A 361 152.85 80.80 -49.36
C PRO A 361 151.84 79.67 -49.67
N ASP A 362 150.58 79.83 -49.27
CA ASP A 362 149.52 78.83 -49.46
C ASP A 362 148.75 78.98 -50.78
N LEU A 363 149.07 79.99 -51.61
CA LEU A 363 148.35 80.32 -52.85
C LEU A 363 149.23 80.36 -54.11
N ALA A 364 150.55 80.17 -53.95
CA ALA A 364 151.53 80.16 -55.02
C ALA A 364 151.57 78.84 -55.81
#